data_AF-A0A844HPV4-F1
#
_entry.id   AF-A0A844HPV4-F1
#
_cell.length_a   1.000
_cell.length_b   1.000
_cell.length_c   1.000
_cell.angle_alpha   90.00
_cell.angle_beta   90.00
_cell.angle_gamma   90.00
#
_symmetry.space_group_name_H-M   'P 1'
#
loop_
_entity.id
_entity.type
_entity.pdbx_description
1 polymer ?
#
loop_
_entity_poly.entity_id
_entity_poly.type
_entity_poly.pdbx_seq_one_letter_code
_entity_poly.pdbx_strand_id
1 'polypeptide(L)'
;MNDTDKRRVEQLRMEPLANLLDKKLNELAPEVTLSDISRDMGFATPNYLSMIRKGKSKMALTRVEEFARYLNIDAKELFLVALRQHHSDDVISLMQQAFSELTDQERAILEVARANLVPGENLTKSTKDKLATVFRNNKPAAR
;
A
#
# COMPACT_ATOMS: atom_id res chain seq x y z
N MET A 1 12.90 27.15 5.53
CA MET A 1 11.63 26.62 6.09
C MET A 1 11.70 26.71 7.60
N ASN A 2 10.76 27.43 8.24
CA ASN A 2 10.77 27.64 9.69
C ASN A 2 10.26 26.38 10.43
N ASP A 3 10.41 26.33 11.76
CA ASP A 3 10.02 25.15 12.57
C ASP A 3 8.50 24.88 12.53
N THR A 4 7.69 25.92 12.43
CA THR A 4 6.23 25.84 12.31
C THR A 4 5.79 25.19 11.00
N ASP A 5 6.45 25.54 9.88
CA ASP A 5 6.20 24.97 8.56
C ASP A 5 6.55 23.48 8.52
N LYS A 6 7.67 23.10 9.13
CA LYS A 6 8.10 21.69 9.21
C LYS A 6 7.09 20.83 9.97
N ARG A 7 6.58 21.33 11.11
CA ARG A 7 5.56 20.63 11.91
C ARG A 7 4.24 20.50 11.15
N ARG A 8 3.84 21.55 10.42
CA ARG A 8 2.62 21.52 9.59
C ARG A 8 2.73 20.51 8.45
N VAL A 9 3.86 20.47 7.75
CA VAL A 9 4.11 19.49 6.68
C VAL A 9 4.10 18.06 7.24
N GLU A 10 4.73 17.84 8.39
CA GLU A 10 4.72 16.53 9.04
C GLU A 10 3.31 16.12 9.46
N GLN A 11 2.53 17.03 10.02
CA GLN A 11 1.15 16.76 10.42
C GLN A 11 0.27 16.39 9.22
N LEU A 12 0.40 17.10 8.09
CA LEU A 12 -0.33 16.78 6.85
C LEU A 12 0.00 15.38 6.31
N ARG A 13 1.21 14.87 6.53
CA ARG A 13 1.58 13.49 6.14
C ARG A 13 0.94 12.42 7.01
N MET A 14 0.55 12.77 8.23
CA MET A 14 -0.06 11.85 9.18
C MET A 14 -1.57 11.69 8.98
N GLU A 15 -2.24 12.74 8.49
CA GLU A 15 -3.69 12.81 8.32
C GLU A 15 -4.31 11.70 7.44
N PRO A 16 -3.74 11.31 6.28
CA PRO A 16 -4.37 10.30 5.42
C PRO A 16 -4.55 8.95 6.13
N LEU A 17 -3.51 8.47 6.82
CA LEU A 17 -3.60 7.22 7.58
C LEU A 17 -4.54 7.37 8.78
N ALA A 18 -4.44 8.48 9.51
CA ALA A 18 -5.29 8.76 10.66
C ALA A 18 -6.77 8.72 10.27
N ASN A 19 -7.14 9.37 9.16
CA ASN A 19 -8.50 9.42 8.64
C ASN A 19 -8.99 8.04 8.16
N LEU A 20 -8.13 7.29 7.46
CA LEU A 20 -8.44 5.93 7.01
C LEU A 20 -8.74 5.01 8.20
N LEU A 21 -7.89 5.04 9.22
CA LEU A 21 -8.07 4.25 10.43
C LEU A 21 -9.25 4.73 11.25
N ASP A 22 -9.47 6.04 11.38
CA ASP A 22 -10.61 6.60 12.11
C ASP A 22 -11.93 6.08 11.53
N LYS A 23 -12.07 6.15 10.20
CA LYS A 23 -13.24 5.60 9.50
C LYS A 23 -13.43 4.11 9.80
N LYS A 24 -12.38 3.29 9.63
CA LYS A 24 -12.45 1.83 9.81
C LYS A 24 -12.71 1.42 11.26
N LEU A 25 -12.11 2.11 12.22
CA LEU A 25 -12.32 1.86 13.64
C LEU A 25 -13.72 2.27 14.08
N ASN A 26 -14.28 3.35 13.52
CA ASN A 26 -15.67 3.76 13.80
C ASN A 26 -16.69 2.77 13.21
N GLU A 27 -16.39 2.13 12.07
CA GLU A 27 -17.20 1.04 11.50
C GLU A 27 -17.27 -0.18 12.46
N LEU A 28 -16.18 -0.45 13.19
CA LEU A 28 -16.06 -1.59 14.12
C LEU A 28 -16.49 -1.27 15.57
N ALA A 29 -16.53 0.02 15.93
CA ALA A 29 -16.83 0.48 17.30
C ALA A 29 -18.15 -0.04 17.91
N PRO A 30 -19.22 -0.36 17.15
CA PRO A 30 -20.42 -0.99 17.72
C PRO A 30 -20.19 -2.41 18.26
N GLU A 31 -19.16 -3.12 17.79
CA GLU A 31 -18.91 -4.53 18.10
C GLU A 31 -17.65 -4.75 18.93
N VAL A 32 -16.59 -3.96 18.70
CA VAL A 32 -15.29 -4.10 19.36
C VAL A 32 -14.73 -2.75 19.82
N THR A 33 -14.19 -2.71 21.04
CA THR A 33 -13.57 -1.49 21.56
C THR A 33 -12.11 -1.37 21.11
N LEU A 34 -11.56 -0.15 21.09
CA LEU A 34 -10.14 0.07 20.80
C LEU A 34 -9.20 -0.72 21.74
N SER A 35 -9.62 -0.95 22.98
CA SER A 35 -8.85 -1.74 23.95
C SER A 35 -8.84 -3.22 23.58
N ASP A 36 -9.97 -3.74 23.09
CA ASP A 36 -10.07 -5.12 22.61
C ASP A 36 -9.22 -5.32 21.37
N ILE A 37 -9.34 -4.42 20.39
CA ILE A 37 -8.49 -4.41 19.18
C ILE A 37 -7.01 -4.39 19.56
N SER A 38 -6.64 -3.53 20.52
CA SER A 38 -5.23 -3.40 20.88
C SER A 38 -4.68 -4.64 21.57
N ARG A 39 -5.52 -5.33 22.34
CA ARG A 39 -5.21 -6.61 23.00
C ARG A 39 -5.10 -7.74 21.97
N ASP A 40 -6.06 -7.82 21.05
CA ASP A 40 -6.10 -8.89 20.04
C ASP A 40 -4.91 -8.81 19.09
N MET A 41 -4.47 -7.60 18.76
CA MET A 41 -3.25 -7.34 18.00
C MET A 41 -1.98 -7.45 18.86
N GLY A 42 -2.07 -7.67 20.17
CA GLY A 42 -0.90 -7.76 21.04
C GLY A 42 -0.01 -6.52 21.03
N PHE A 43 -0.58 -5.31 20.96
CA PHE A 43 0.22 -4.09 21.18
C PHE A 43 0.72 -4.06 22.63
N ALA A 44 2.03 -3.84 22.80
CA ALA A 44 2.64 -3.67 24.12
C ALA A 44 2.04 -2.49 24.91
N THR A 45 1.52 -1.47 24.21
CA THR A 45 0.84 -0.34 24.83
C THR A 45 -0.61 -0.21 24.32
N PRO A 46 -1.62 -0.17 25.22
CA PRO A 46 -3.02 -0.04 24.85
C PRO A 46 -3.35 1.24 24.05
N ASN A 47 -2.50 2.27 24.19
CA ASN A 47 -2.72 3.58 23.57
C ASN A 47 -2.11 3.71 22.16
N TYR A 48 -1.37 2.70 21.68
CA TYR A 48 -0.70 2.78 20.37
C TYR A 48 -1.69 3.03 19.23
N LEU A 49 -2.79 2.27 19.21
CA LEU A 49 -3.85 2.42 18.22
C LEU A 49 -4.50 3.81 18.28
N SER A 50 -4.76 4.32 19.49
CA SER A 50 -5.29 5.69 19.66
C SER A 50 -4.31 6.75 19.19
N MET A 51 -2.99 6.54 19.34
CA MET A 51 -1.97 7.50 18.93
C MET A 51 -1.86 7.58 17.41
N ILE A 52 -1.89 6.43 16.72
CA ILE A 52 -1.90 6.41 15.24
C ILE A 52 -3.19 7.02 14.70
N ARG A 53 -4.35 6.65 15.27
CA ARG A 53 -5.65 7.24 14.92
C ARG A 53 -5.67 8.76 15.02
N LYS A 54 -4.92 9.34 15.95
CA LYS A 54 -4.80 10.81 16.15
C LYS A 54 -3.65 11.44 15.36
N GLY A 55 -2.96 10.69 14.50
CA GLY A 55 -1.78 11.16 13.77
C GLY A 55 -0.57 11.50 14.65
N LYS A 56 -0.55 11.04 15.91
CA LYS A 56 0.53 11.32 16.88
C LYS A 56 1.68 10.32 16.83
N SER A 57 1.48 9.19 16.15
CA SER A 57 2.50 8.16 15.95
C SER A 57 2.40 7.58 14.55
N LYS A 58 3.55 7.23 13.98
CA LYS A 58 3.63 6.50 12.72
C LYS A 58 3.26 5.05 12.93
N MET A 59 2.61 4.46 11.95
CA MET A 59 2.39 3.02 11.91
C MET A 59 3.72 2.32 11.60
N ALA A 60 4.03 1.27 12.35
CA ALA A 60 5.16 0.42 12.03
C ALA A 60 4.88 -0.35 10.72
N LEU A 61 5.71 -0.14 9.70
CA LEU A 61 5.55 -0.78 8.39
C LEU A 61 5.53 -2.31 8.46
N THR A 62 6.25 -2.89 9.43
CA THR A 62 6.30 -4.34 9.68
C THR A 62 4.97 -4.93 10.16
N ARG A 63 4.02 -4.10 10.60
CA ARG A 63 2.73 -4.53 11.15
C ARG A 63 1.56 -4.29 10.20
N VAL A 64 1.80 -3.72 9.02
CA VAL A 64 0.74 -3.35 8.08
C VAL A 64 -0.17 -4.54 7.74
N GLU A 65 0.40 -5.72 7.48
CA GLU A 65 -0.37 -6.94 7.18
C GLU A 65 -1.32 -7.36 8.32
N GLU A 66 -0.91 -7.11 9.56
CA GLU A 66 -1.73 -7.42 10.73
C GLU A 66 -2.91 -6.46 10.85
N PHE A 67 -2.65 -5.16 10.70
CA PHE A 67 -3.69 -4.12 10.66
C PHE A 67 -4.66 -4.34 9.50
N ALA A 68 -4.14 -4.64 8.32
CA ALA A 68 -4.93 -4.89 7.12
C ALA A 68 -5.91 -6.05 7.32
N ARG A 69 -5.44 -7.17 7.87
CA ARG A 69 -6.29 -8.33 8.18
C ARG A 69 -7.34 -8.02 9.24
N TYR A 70 -6.96 -7.39 10.34
CA TYR A 70 -7.88 -7.11 11.44
C TYR A 70 -8.97 -6.10 11.02
N LEU A 71 -8.58 -5.04 10.31
CA LEU A 71 -9.48 -3.94 9.92
C LEU A 71 -10.16 -4.18 8.56
N ASN A 72 -9.89 -5.32 7.92
CA ASN A 72 -10.36 -5.65 6.57
C ASN A 72 -10.09 -4.52 5.55
N ILE A 73 -8.83 -4.09 5.49
CA ILE A 73 -8.30 -3.08 4.56
C ILE A 73 -7.36 -3.78 3.58
N ASP A 74 -7.32 -3.36 2.32
CA ASP A 74 -6.31 -3.85 1.39
C ASP A 74 -4.90 -3.52 1.91
N ALA A 75 -4.05 -4.54 2.05
CA ALA A 75 -2.73 -4.40 2.65
C ALA A 75 -1.82 -3.49 1.82
N LYS A 76 -1.95 -3.47 0.49
CA LYS A 76 -1.12 -2.60 -0.38
C LYS A 76 -1.54 -1.14 -0.24
N GLU A 77 -2.84 -0.87 -0.21
CA GLU A 77 -3.38 0.45 0.04
C GLU A 77 -2.90 0.97 1.40
N LEU A 78 -3.06 0.17 2.46
CA LEU A 78 -2.62 0.53 3.80
C LEU A 78 -1.11 0.76 3.87
N PHE A 79 -0.32 -0.08 3.20
CA PHE A 79 1.14 0.04 3.14
C PHE A 79 1.59 1.35 2.47
N LEU A 80 0.98 1.69 1.33
CA LEU A 80 1.29 2.93 0.61
C LEU A 80 0.95 4.17 1.45
N VAL A 81 -0.17 4.16 2.16
CA VAL A 81 -0.56 5.27 3.04
C VAL A 81 0.35 5.36 4.26
N ALA A 82 0.77 4.22 4.83
CA ALA A 82 1.73 4.19 5.94
C ALA A 82 3.13 4.64 5.51
N LEU A 83 3.59 4.28 4.31
CA LEU A 83 4.89 4.69 3.75
C LEU A 83 5.05 6.21 3.69
N ARG A 84 3.99 6.95 3.34
CA ARG A 84 3.98 8.42 3.29
C ARG A 84 4.25 9.10 4.63
N GLN A 85 4.04 8.39 5.74
CA GLN A 85 4.43 8.87 7.06
C GLN A 85 5.95 8.82 7.27
N HIS A 86 6.64 7.89 6.61
CA HIS A 86 8.08 7.65 6.80
C HIS A 86 8.94 8.34 5.76
N HIS A 87 8.41 8.51 4.55
CA HIS A 87 9.17 8.96 3.39
C HIS A 87 8.40 10.02 2.59
N SER A 88 9.13 10.89 1.89
CA SER A 88 8.52 11.81 0.93
C SER A 88 8.00 11.06 -0.30
N ASP A 89 7.07 11.68 -1.03
CA ASP A 89 6.54 11.11 -2.27
C ASP A 89 7.65 10.85 -3.31
N ASP A 90 8.71 11.67 -3.35
CA ASP A 90 9.87 11.46 -4.22
C ASP A 90 10.60 10.15 -3.89
N VAL A 91 10.83 9.88 -2.59
CA VAL A 91 11.48 8.65 -2.14
C VAL A 91 10.59 7.45 -2.41
N ILE A 92 9.29 7.57 -2.18
CA ILE A 92 8.32 6.51 -2.48
C ILE A 92 8.29 6.23 -3.99
N SER A 93 8.34 7.27 -4.83
CA SER A 93 8.37 7.13 -6.28
C SER A 93 9.66 6.46 -6.75
N LEU A 94 10.81 6.84 -6.16
CA LEU A 94 12.07 6.18 -6.42
C LEU A 94 12.06 4.71 -5.98
N MET A 95 11.48 4.39 -4.82
CA MET A 95 11.30 3.00 -4.38
C MET A 95 10.42 2.23 -5.36
N GLN A 96 9.30 2.81 -5.80
CA GLN A 96 8.44 2.19 -6.81
C GLN A 96 9.19 1.94 -8.11
N GLN A 97 10.05 2.86 -8.56
CA GLN A 97 10.90 2.67 -9.73
C GLN A 97 11.96 1.58 -9.51
N ALA A 98 12.66 1.61 -8.36
CA ALA A 98 13.70 0.64 -8.03
C ALA A 98 13.16 -0.79 -7.85
N PHE A 99 11.98 -0.94 -7.25
CA PHE A 99 11.32 -2.23 -7.09
C PHE A 99 10.45 -2.64 -8.29
N SER A 100 10.22 -1.73 -9.23
CA SER A 100 9.71 -2.06 -10.57
C SER A 100 10.88 -2.17 -11.53
N GLU A 101 11.70 -3.22 -11.36
CA GLU A 101 12.64 -3.68 -12.38
C GLU A 101 11.91 -4.22 -13.63
N LEU A 102 10.91 -3.48 -14.11
CA LEU A 102 10.25 -3.73 -15.37
C LEU A 102 11.02 -2.93 -16.42
N THR A 103 11.58 -3.64 -17.38
CA THR A 103 12.03 -3.04 -18.64
C THR A 103 10.88 -2.27 -19.30
N ASP A 104 11.22 -1.32 -20.17
CA ASP A 104 10.22 -0.57 -20.96
C ASP A 104 9.26 -1.51 -21.72
N GLN A 105 9.79 -2.65 -22.18
CA GLN A 105 9.02 -3.69 -22.84
C GLN A 105 8.01 -4.36 -21.89
N GLU A 106 8.42 -4.74 -20.69
CA GLU A 106 7.52 -5.34 -19.70
C GLU A 106 6.44 -4.35 -19.25
N ARG A 107 6.78 -3.06 -19.14
CA ARG A 107 5.80 -2.00 -18.84
C ARG A 107 4.74 -1.89 -19.93
N ALA A 108 5.15 -1.85 -21.21
CA ALA A 108 4.22 -1.82 -22.34
C ALA A 108 3.31 -3.07 -22.39
N ILE A 109 3.85 -4.25 -22.09
CA ILE A 109 3.06 -5.48 -22.00
C ILE A 109 2.02 -5.39 -20.87
N LEU A 110 2.41 -4.90 -19.69
CA LEU A 110 1.49 -4.75 -18.57
C LEU A 110 0.39 -3.72 -18.83
N GLU A 111 0.68 -2.63 -19.54
CA GLU A 111 -0.34 -1.64 -19.93
C GLU A 111 -1.41 -2.27 -20.83
N VAL A 112 -1.00 -2.99 -21.88
CA VAL A 112 -1.92 -3.71 -22.76
C VAL A 112 -2.72 -4.75 -21.98
N ALA A 113 -2.06 -5.51 -21.10
CA ALA A 113 -2.72 -6.53 -20.29
C ALA A 113 -3.77 -5.92 -19.35
N ARG A 114 -3.46 -4.84 -18.63
CA ARG A 114 -4.40 -4.17 -17.72
C ARG A 114 -5.62 -3.59 -18.43
N ALA A 115 -5.46 -3.15 -19.69
CA ALA A 115 -6.56 -2.62 -20.48
C ALA A 115 -7.52 -3.70 -21.01
N ASN A 116 -7.09 -4.96 -21.09
CA ASN A 116 -7.81 -6.03 -21.81
C ASN A 116 -8.16 -7.26 -20.97
N LEU A 117 -7.53 -7.44 -19.81
CA LEU A 117 -7.79 -8.59 -18.93
C LEU A 117 -8.92 -8.29 -17.94
N VAL A 118 -9.72 -9.33 -17.65
CA VAL A 118 -10.75 -9.28 -16.62
C VAL A 118 -10.12 -9.64 -15.26
N PRO A 119 -10.37 -8.86 -14.19
CA PRO A 119 -9.87 -9.17 -12.85
C PRO A 119 -10.35 -10.54 -12.35
N GLY A 120 -9.44 -11.31 -11.74
CA GLY A 120 -9.79 -12.58 -11.07
C GLY A 120 -9.75 -13.83 -11.95
N GLU A 121 -9.58 -13.69 -13.27
CA GLU A 121 -9.42 -14.84 -14.17
C GLU A 121 -7.94 -15.19 -14.40
N ASN A 122 -7.61 -16.47 -14.19
CA ASN A 122 -6.28 -16.98 -14.49
C ASN A 122 -6.13 -17.24 -15.99
N LEU A 123 -4.99 -16.86 -16.57
CA LEU A 123 -4.66 -17.21 -17.95
C LEU A 123 -4.68 -18.72 -18.15
N THR A 124 -5.44 -19.19 -19.15
CA THR A 124 -5.45 -20.60 -19.55
C THR A 124 -4.09 -21.04 -20.08
N LYS A 125 -3.81 -22.35 -20.06
CA LYS A 125 -2.58 -22.92 -20.64
C LYS A 125 -2.42 -22.52 -22.12
N SER A 126 -3.50 -22.64 -22.90
CA SER A 126 -3.52 -22.23 -24.31
C SER A 126 -3.20 -20.74 -24.50
N THR A 127 -3.69 -19.86 -23.62
CA THR A 127 -3.39 -18.42 -23.70
C THR A 127 -1.92 -18.15 -23.38
N LYS A 128 -1.37 -18.83 -22.36
CA LYS A 128 0.05 -18.73 -22.01
C LYS A 128 0.95 -19.17 -23.16
N ASP A 129 0.61 -20.27 -23.84
CA ASP A 129 1.39 -20.79 -24.98
C ASP A 129 1.37 -19.82 -26.19
N LYS A 130 0.22 -19.19 -26.46
CA LYS A 130 0.11 -18.14 -27.48
C LYS A 130 0.96 -16.91 -27.14
N LEU A 131 0.89 -16.44 -25.90
CA LEU A 131 1.70 -15.30 -25.43
C LEU A 131 3.20 -15.61 -25.51
N ALA A 132 3.62 -16.82 -25.11
CA ALA A 132 5.01 -17.25 -25.24
C ALA A 132 5.50 -17.23 -26.70
N THR A 133 4.63 -17.62 -27.64
CA THR A 133 4.93 -17.56 -29.07
C THR A 133 5.09 -16.11 -29.55
N VAL A 134 4.18 -15.21 -29.17
CA VAL A 134 4.25 -13.79 -29.51
C VAL A 134 5.52 -13.15 -28.97
N PHE A 135 5.87 -13.40 -27.70
CA PHE A 135 7.06 -12.82 -27.08
C PHE A 135 8.36 -13.35 -27.69
N ARG A 136 8.44 -14.63 -28.08
CA ARG A 136 9.61 -15.18 -28.78
C ARG A 136 9.82 -14.60 -30.17
N ASN A 137 8.72 -14.34 -30.88
CA ASN A 137 8.75 -13.79 -32.24
C ASN A 137 9.02 -12.28 -32.23
N ASN A 138 8.69 -11.59 -31.15
CA ASN A 138 8.99 -10.19 -30.94
C ASN A 138 10.40 -10.00 -30.36
N LYS A 139 11.43 -10.29 -31.18
CA LYS A 139 12.80 -9.86 -30.88
C LYS A 139 12.95 -8.39 -31.24
N PRO A 140 13.25 -7.48 -30.29
CA PRO A 140 13.63 -6.13 -30.66
C PRO A 140 14.89 -6.20 -31.55
N ALA A 141 14.92 -5.42 -32.63
CA ALA A 141 16.15 -5.23 -33.39
C ALA A 141 17.26 -4.81 -32.40
N ALA A 142 18.39 -5.52 -32.43
CA ALA A 142 19.50 -5.26 -31.53
C ALA A 142 19.83 -3.75 -31.54
N ARG A 143 19.89 -3.15 -30.35
CA ARG A 143 20.45 -1.79 -30.17
C ARG A 143 21.96 -1.84 -30.33
#